data_AF-A0A2N1RQ93-F1
#
_entry.id   AF-A0A2N1RQ93-F1
#
_cell.length_a   1.000
_cell.length_b   1.000
_cell.length_c   1.000
_cell.angle_alpha   90.00
_cell.angle_beta   90.00
_cell.angle_gamma   90.00
#
_symmetry.space_group_name_H-M   'P 1'
#
loop_
_entity.id
_entity.type
_entity.pdbx_description
1 polymer ?
#
loop_
_entity_poly.entity_id
_entity_poly.type
_entity_poly.pdbx_seq_one_letter_code
_entity_poly.pdbx_strand_id
1 'polypeptide(L)'
;MKTLLITFLLLLSLAVSADDTINLAFNNLSEWEPLKFPKIKTHSRYSIIQENGKNILQCETSASASGLILKKTFNIYKYSKLKWKWKISNVYNNADPRKKSGDDFPIRIYIIFKYNPEKATLYEKTKYNAAKLIYGEYPPHSSVNYVWSSRVIPERLITSPYTDRVKLVLLQKG
;
A
#
# COMPACT_ATOMS: atom_id res chain seq x y z
N MET A 1 3.14 41.85 -54.99
CA MET A 1 4.16 41.06 -54.24
C MET A 1 3.44 39.90 -53.58
N LYS A 2 3.78 38.66 -53.93
CA LYS A 2 3.10 37.43 -53.47
C LYS A 2 3.77 36.94 -52.19
N THR A 3 3.08 36.99 -51.05
CA THR A 3 3.60 36.44 -49.79
C THR A 3 3.18 34.98 -49.69
N LEU A 4 4.14 34.08 -49.86
CA LEU A 4 3.98 32.63 -49.76
C LEU A 4 3.99 32.25 -48.27
N LEU A 5 2.83 31.86 -47.72
CA LEU A 5 2.73 31.38 -46.33
C LEU A 5 3.06 29.88 -46.31
N ILE A 6 4.24 29.53 -45.81
CA ILE A 6 4.66 28.14 -45.64
C ILE A 6 4.09 27.63 -44.31
N THR A 7 3.06 26.80 -44.38
CA THR A 7 2.45 26.14 -43.21
C THR A 7 3.32 24.97 -42.78
N PHE A 8 4.06 25.13 -41.68
CA PHE A 8 4.84 24.04 -41.07
C PHE A 8 3.92 23.18 -40.21
N LEU A 9 3.46 22.04 -40.73
CA LEU A 9 2.64 21.09 -39.99
C LEU A 9 3.54 20.26 -39.06
N LEU A 10 3.64 20.68 -37.80
CA LEU A 10 4.39 19.96 -36.77
C LEU A 10 3.57 18.74 -36.33
N LEU A 11 3.85 17.57 -36.92
CA LEU A 11 3.33 16.28 -36.47
C LEU A 11 3.97 15.95 -35.11
N LEU A 12 3.30 16.36 -34.03
CA LEU A 12 3.64 15.96 -32.68
C LEU A 12 3.28 14.47 -32.53
N SER A 13 4.26 13.58 -32.69
CA SER A 13 4.09 12.17 -32.36
C SER A 13 3.91 12.04 -30.84
N LEU A 14 2.65 11.84 -30.42
CA LEU A 14 2.34 11.34 -29.08
C LEU A 14 2.91 9.93 -29.00
N ALA A 15 4.13 9.81 -28.46
CA ALA A 15 4.64 8.53 -28.00
C ALA A 15 3.70 8.02 -26.91
N VAL A 16 2.79 7.13 -27.28
CA VAL A 16 2.03 6.33 -26.33
C VAL A 16 3.04 5.40 -25.67
N SER A 17 3.57 5.78 -24.50
CA SER A 17 4.29 4.84 -23.67
C SER A 17 3.33 3.70 -23.33
N ALA A 18 3.67 2.48 -23.73
CA ALA A 18 3.02 1.29 -23.22
C ALA A 18 3.06 1.35 -21.69
N ASP A 19 1.90 1.51 -21.06
CA ASP A 19 1.80 1.61 -19.61
C ASP A 19 2.10 0.21 -19.05
N ASP A 20 3.34 -0.02 -18.62
CA ASP A 20 3.75 -1.19 -17.84
C ASP A 20 2.95 -1.15 -16.51
N THR A 21 1.68 -1.57 -16.55
CA THR A 21 0.77 -1.56 -15.41
C THR A 21 0.56 -2.98 -14.92
N ILE A 22 0.74 -3.18 -13.61
CA ILE A 22 0.34 -4.42 -12.95
C ILE A 22 -1.08 -4.22 -12.44
N ASN A 23 -2.02 -4.92 -13.06
CA ASN A 23 -3.40 -4.90 -12.62
C ASN A 23 -3.61 -5.91 -11.48
N LEU A 24 -3.94 -5.39 -10.30
CA LEU A 24 -4.26 -6.19 -9.11
C LEU A 24 -5.78 -6.38 -8.95
N ALA A 25 -6.51 -6.52 -10.07
CA ALA A 25 -7.94 -6.73 -10.06
C ALA A 25 -8.34 -7.95 -9.22
N PHE A 26 -9.39 -7.79 -8.43
CA PHE A 26 -9.94 -8.84 -7.57
C PHE A 26 -10.89 -9.75 -8.35
N ASN A 27 -10.42 -10.36 -9.44
CA ASN A 27 -11.19 -11.36 -10.18
C ASN A 27 -11.30 -12.68 -9.42
N ASN A 28 -10.26 -13.00 -8.64
CA ASN A 28 -10.24 -14.08 -7.67
C ASN A 28 -9.23 -13.72 -6.56
N LEU A 29 -9.19 -14.52 -5.49
CA LEU A 29 -8.25 -14.36 -4.37
C LEU A 29 -7.17 -15.44 -4.34
N SER A 30 -6.95 -16.21 -5.41
CA SER A 30 -6.04 -17.36 -5.37
C SER A 30 -4.58 -16.98 -5.13
N GLU A 31 -4.18 -15.77 -5.52
CA GLU A 31 -2.83 -15.23 -5.29
C GLU A 31 -2.70 -14.46 -3.97
N TRP A 32 -3.79 -14.35 -3.20
CA TRP A 32 -3.86 -13.59 -1.96
C TRP A 32 -3.90 -14.54 -0.76
N GLU A 33 -2.95 -14.37 0.15
CA GLU A 33 -2.88 -15.17 1.36
C GLU A 33 -3.47 -14.42 2.56
N PRO A 34 -4.21 -15.09 3.47
CA PRO A 34 -4.64 -14.48 4.72
C PRO A 34 -3.46 -14.16 5.63
N LEU A 35 -3.40 -12.92 6.11
CA LEU A 35 -2.49 -12.49 7.17
C LEU A 35 -3.26 -12.38 8.49
N LYS A 36 -2.84 -13.17 9.49
CA LYS A 36 -3.41 -13.15 10.84
C LYS A 36 -2.41 -12.54 11.83
N PHE A 37 -2.92 -11.75 12.77
CA PHE A 37 -2.11 -11.18 13.83
C PHE A 37 -2.16 -12.06 15.08
N PRO A 38 -1.03 -12.47 15.69
CA PRO A 38 -1.01 -13.44 16.80
C PRO A 38 -1.88 -13.08 18.00
N LYS A 39 -2.07 -11.77 18.28
CA LYS A 39 -2.85 -11.27 19.42
C LYS A 39 -4.33 -11.03 19.12
N ILE A 40 -4.77 -11.32 17.90
CA ILE A 40 -6.14 -11.07 17.44
C ILE A 40 -6.84 -12.40 17.18
N LYS A 41 -7.87 -12.71 17.96
CA LYS A 41 -8.61 -13.98 17.86
C LYS A 41 -9.67 -13.98 16.76
N THR A 42 -10.23 -12.81 16.45
CA THR A 42 -11.31 -12.59 15.49
C THR A 42 -10.74 -11.96 14.23
N HIS A 43 -11.03 -12.53 13.07
CA HIS A 43 -10.48 -12.06 11.79
C HIS A 43 -11.56 -11.46 10.89
N SER A 44 -11.15 -10.56 10.01
CA SER A 44 -12.02 -9.96 9.00
C SER A 44 -12.38 -11.01 7.94
N ARG A 45 -13.56 -10.87 7.33
CA ARG A 45 -13.98 -11.70 6.20
C ARG A 45 -13.72 -10.95 4.90
N TYR A 46 -13.20 -11.67 3.91
CA TYR A 46 -12.92 -11.12 2.60
C TYR A 46 -13.73 -11.85 1.54
N SER A 47 -14.37 -11.10 0.67
CA SER A 47 -15.15 -11.62 -0.45
C SER A 47 -14.95 -10.74 -1.68
N ILE A 48 -15.16 -11.32 -2.86
CA ILE A 48 -15.27 -10.54 -4.10
C ILE A 48 -16.75 -10.34 -4.37
N ILE A 49 -17.15 -9.09 -4.55
CA ILE A 49 -18.50 -8.72 -4.93
C ILE A 49 -18.47 -7.90 -6.22
N GLN A 50 -19.62 -7.81 -6.89
CA GLN A 50 -19.79 -6.92 -8.03
C GLN A 50 -20.50 -5.63 -7.61
N GLU A 51 -19.90 -4.48 -7.94
CA GLU A 51 -20.50 -3.17 -7.78
C GLU A 51 -20.26 -2.36 -9.06
N ASN A 52 -21.31 -1.78 -9.66
CA ASN A 52 -21.23 -1.00 -10.90
C ASN A 52 -20.50 -1.74 -12.05
N GLY A 53 -20.76 -3.04 -12.20
CA GLY A 53 -20.14 -3.88 -13.23
C GLY A 53 -18.65 -4.16 -13.02
N LYS A 54 -18.10 -3.91 -11.83
CA LYS A 54 -16.70 -4.18 -11.49
C LYS A 54 -16.59 -5.11 -10.30
N ASN A 55 -15.65 -6.04 -10.37
CA ASN A 55 -15.25 -6.87 -9.23
C ASN A 55 -14.49 -6.00 -8.22
N ILE A 56 -14.92 -6.02 -6.96
CA ILE A 56 -14.28 -5.31 -5.86
C ILE A 56 -14.02 -6.26 -4.69
N LEU A 57 -12.93 -6.01 -3.96
CA LEU A 57 -12.67 -6.68 -2.69
C LEU A 57 -13.50 -6.03 -1.60
N GLN A 58 -14.42 -6.80 -1.01
CA GLN A 58 -15.12 -6.42 0.20
C GLN A 58 -14.39 -6.99 1.42
N CYS A 59 -14.24 -6.16 2.45
CA CYS A 59 -13.73 -6.55 3.77
C CYS A 59 -14.81 -6.25 4.80
N GLU A 60 -15.27 -7.27 5.50
CA GLU A 60 -16.20 -7.14 6.62
C GLU A 60 -15.47 -7.36 7.94
N THR A 61 -15.70 -6.46 8.90
CA THR A 61 -15.05 -6.49 10.23
C THR A 61 -16.10 -6.48 11.32
N SER A 62 -15.81 -7.17 12.43
CA SER A 62 -16.63 -7.15 13.65
C SER A 62 -15.72 -7.43 14.83
N ALA A 63 -15.30 -6.35 15.52
CA ALA A 63 -14.27 -6.38 16.56
C ALA A 63 -13.09 -7.30 16.18
N SER A 64 -12.61 -7.17 14.94
CA SER A 64 -11.69 -8.11 14.29
C SER A 64 -10.60 -7.39 13.51
N ALA A 65 -9.46 -8.06 13.32
CA ALA A 65 -8.38 -7.57 12.47
C ALA A 65 -7.64 -8.72 11.78
N SER A 66 -7.39 -8.52 10.48
CA SER A 66 -6.55 -9.38 9.63
C SER A 66 -6.12 -8.59 8.39
N GLY A 67 -5.37 -9.23 7.50
CA GLY A 67 -5.04 -8.69 6.19
C GLY A 67 -5.12 -9.75 5.09
N LEU A 68 -5.00 -9.28 3.85
CA LEU A 68 -4.63 -10.10 2.71
C LEU A 68 -3.25 -9.65 2.22
N ILE A 69 -2.37 -10.60 1.95
CA ILE A 69 -1.03 -10.34 1.43
C ILE A 69 -0.89 -10.93 0.02
N LEU A 70 -0.45 -10.11 -0.91
CA LEU A 70 0.00 -10.55 -2.23
C LEU A 70 1.52 -10.73 -2.18
N LYS A 71 2.00 -11.97 -2.23
CA LYS A 71 3.43 -12.29 -2.19
C LYS A 71 4.13 -12.09 -3.55
N LYS A 72 4.00 -10.90 -4.14
CA LYS A 72 4.69 -10.52 -5.38
C LYS A 72 5.71 -9.42 -5.12
N THR A 73 6.86 -9.52 -5.79
CA THR A 73 7.92 -8.49 -5.72
C THR A 73 7.92 -7.70 -7.02
N PHE A 74 7.93 -6.37 -6.91
CA PHE A 74 7.89 -5.48 -8.04
C PHE A 74 9.10 -4.54 -8.03
N ASN A 75 9.66 -4.25 -9.21
CA ASN A 75 10.67 -3.21 -9.34
C ASN A 75 9.99 -1.84 -9.31
N ILE A 76 10.17 -1.10 -8.22
CA ILE A 76 9.54 0.22 -8.03
C ILE A 76 10.03 1.29 -9.03
N TYR A 77 11.21 1.11 -9.64
CA TYR A 77 11.70 2.00 -10.68
C TYR A 77 11.00 1.77 -12.01
N LYS A 78 10.46 0.56 -12.21
CA LYS A 78 9.60 0.21 -13.35
C LYS A 78 8.13 0.55 -13.05
N TYR A 79 7.64 0.18 -11.87
CA TYR A 79 6.25 0.35 -11.43
C TYR A 79 6.15 1.39 -10.30
N SER A 80 6.37 2.66 -10.65
CA SER A 80 6.50 3.75 -9.66
C SER A 80 5.16 4.38 -9.23
N LYS A 81 4.06 4.05 -9.91
CA LYS A 81 2.74 4.61 -9.66
C LYS A 81 1.80 3.52 -9.15
N LEU A 82 1.09 3.83 -8.06
CA LEU A 82 0.04 2.98 -7.51
C LEU A 82 -1.30 3.70 -7.65
N LYS A 83 -2.31 3.00 -8.15
CA LYS A 83 -3.68 3.50 -8.30
C LYS A 83 -4.63 2.50 -7.63
N TRP A 84 -5.50 2.99 -6.77
CA TRP A 84 -6.55 2.20 -6.14
C TRP A 84 -7.75 3.11 -5.86
N LYS A 85 -8.86 2.48 -5.51
CA LYS A 85 -10.05 3.13 -4.95
C LYS A 85 -10.49 2.31 -3.76
N TRP A 86 -11.08 2.97 -2.77
CA TRP A 86 -11.68 2.31 -1.62
C TRP A 86 -13.00 2.97 -1.27
N LYS A 87 -13.81 2.26 -0.51
CA LYS A 87 -15.09 2.76 0.00
C LYS A 87 -15.20 2.28 1.44
N ILE A 88 -15.43 3.21 2.35
CA ILE A 88 -15.55 2.93 3.78
C ILE A 88 -16.99 3.18 4.20
N SER A 89 -17.64 2.18 4.77
CA SER A 89 -19.03 2.25 5.23
C SER A 89 -19.15 2.82 6.64
N ASN A 90 -18.15 2.59 7.49
CA ASN A 90 -18.12 3.09 8.87
C ASN A 90 -16.68 3.37 9.31
N VAL A 91 -16.51 4.37 10.18
CA VAL A 91 -15.20 4.80 10.70
C VAL A 91 -15.19 4.76 12.23
N TYR A 92 -14.07 4.29 12.80
CA TYR A 92 -13.83 4.40 14.22
C TYR A 92 -13.22 5.77 14.54
N ASN A 93 -13.99 6.66 15.18
CA ASN A 93 -13.62 8.08 15.35
C ASN A 93 -12.49 8.32 16.36
N ASN A 94 -12.23 7.36 17.26
CA ASN A 94 -11.25 7.57 18.32
C ASN A 94 -9.81 7.29 17.90
N ALA A 95 -9.58 6.69 16.72
CA ALA A 95 -8.23 6.43 16.21
C ALA A 95 -7.43 7.73 16.01
N ASP A 96 -6.29 7.84 16.70
CA ASP A 96 -5.27 8.87 16.45
C ASP A 96 -3.98 8.19 15.97
N PRO A 97 -3.64 8.32 14.68
CA PRO A 97 -2.52 7.60 14.08
C PRO A 97 -1.14 8.02 14.61
N ARG A 98 -1.06 9.12 15.38
CA ARG A 98 0.17 9.59 16.02
C ARG A 98 0.46 8.86 17.34
N LYS A 99 -0.49 8.06 17.84
CA LYS A 99 -0.38 7.35 19.13
C LYS A 99 -0.50 5.85 18.91
N LYS A 100 0.28 5.05 19.65
CA LYS A 100 0.18 3.58 19.60
C LYS A 100 -1.24 3.08 19.91
N SER A 101 -1.91 3.71 20.88
CA SER A 101 -3.29 3.37 21.25
C SER A 101 -4.34 3.74 20.19
N GLY A 102 -3.96 4.52 19.17
CA GLY A 102 -4.83 4.97 18.10
C GLY A 102 -4.44 4.42 16.73
N ASP A 103 -3.53 3.43 16.68
CA ASP A 103 -3.15 2.71 15.46
C ASP A 103 -4.24 1.69 15.07
N ASP A 104 -5.43 2.20 14.76
CA ASP A 104 -6.57 1.44 14.26
C ASP A 104 -7.17 2.16 13.05
N PHE A 105 -7.30 1.46 11.92
CA PHE A 105 -7.80 2.07 10.68
C PHE A 105 -8.72 1.09 9.95
N PRO A 106 -9.81 1.55 9.34
CA PRO A 106 -10.74 0.70 8.60
C PRO A 106 -10.08 -0.11 7.48
N ILE A 107 -9.09 0.48 6.81
CA ILE A 107 -8.31 -0.18 5.75
C ILE A 107 -6.89 0.38 5.71
N ARG A 108 -5.94 -0.49 5.34
CA ARG A 108 -4.54 -0.13 5.10
C ARG A 108 -4.01 -0.86 3.87
N ILE A 109 -3.21 -0.16 3.07
CA ILE A 109 -2.42 -0.75 1.99
C ILE A 109 -0.95 -0.64 2.36
N TYR A 110 -0.26 -1.78 2.41
CA TYR A 110 1.15 -1.86 2.75
C TYR A 110 2.01 -1.99 1.50
N ILE A 111 2.99 -1.10 1.35
CA ILE A 111 4.08 -1.26 0.41
C ILE A 111 5.34 -1.55 1.22
N ILE A 112 5.83 -2.79 1.11
CA ILE A 112 6.89 -3.32 1.95
C ILE A 112 8.20 -3.35 1.16
N PHE A 113 9.25 -2.75 1.72
CA PHE A 113 10.59 -2.77 1.16
C PHE A 113 11.39 -3.89 1.80
N LYS A 114 11.87 -4.82 0.99
CA LYS A 114 12.68 -5.95 1.46
C LYS A 114 14.04 -5.45 1.94
N TYR A 115 14.52 -6.07 3.02
CA TYR A 115 15.91 -5.91 3.44
C TYR A 115 16.85 -6.46 2.37
N ASN A 116 17.84 -5.65 1.99
CA ASN A 116 18.90 -6.07 1.08
C ASN A 116 20.23 -6.15 1.86
N PRO A 117 20.72 -7.37 2.17
CA PRO A 117 21.96 -7.54 2.92
C PRO A 117 23.19 -7.01 2.17
N GLU A 118 23.19 -6.99 0.83
CA GLU A 118 24.34 -6.51 0.06
C GLU A 118 24.55 -5.00 0.21
N LYS A 119 23.46 -4.26 0.43
CA LYS A 119 23.48 -2.80 0.62
C LYS A 119 23.53 -2.39 2.09
N ALA A 120 23.50 -3.35 3.01
CA ALA A 120 23.44 -3.10 4.44
C ALA A 120 24.83 -2.84 5.02
N THR A 121 24.89 -1.89 5.96
CA THR A 121 26.09 -1.66 6.79
C THR A 121 26.38 -2.88 7.67
N LEU A 122 27.61 -2.99 8.18
CA LEU A 122 27.99 -4.11 9.06
C LEU A 122 27.10 -4.15 10.33
N TYR A 123 26.78 -2.99 10.90
CA TYR A 123 25.87 -2.88 12.04
C TYR A 123 24.45 -3.38 11.71
N GLU A 124 23.90 -2.97 10.56
CA GLU A 124 22.59 -3.44 10.12
C GLU A 124 22.58 -4.94 9.87
N LYS A 125 23.61 -5.49 9.23
CA LYS A 125 23.76 -6.94 9.02
C LYS A 125 23.68 -7.70 10.34
N THR A 126 24.44 -7.28 11.34
CA THR A 126 24.42 -7.90 12.68
C THR A 126 23.02 -7.83 13.31
N LYS A 127 22.35 -6.68 13.23
CA LYS A 127 20.98 -6.50 13.75
C LYS A 127 19.96 -7.40 13.04
N TYR A 128 20.01 -7.47 11.70
CA TYR A 128 19.10 -8.29 10.90
C TYR A 128 19.34 -9.79 11.09
N ASN A 129 20.59 -10.21 11.26
CA ASN A 129 20.93 -11.60 11.58
C ASN A 129 20.37 -12.00 12.95
N ALA A 130 20.54 -11.16 13.97
CA ALA A 130 19.95 -11.41 15.29
C ALA A 130 18.41 -11.48 15.22
N ALA A 131 17.77 -10.58 14.47
CA ALA A 131 16.32 -10.62 14.28
C ALA A 131 15.86 -11.90 13.54
N LYS A 132 16.58 -12.32 12.50
CA LYS A 132 16.27 -13.57 11.78
C LYS A 132 16.35 -14.81 12.67
N LEU A 133 17.30 -14.86 13.61
CA LEU A 133 17.38 -15.96 14.58
C LEU A 133 16.13 -16.06 15.46
N ILE A 134 15.48 -14.93 15.77
CA ILE A 134 14.27 -14.87 16.61
C ILE A 134 13.00 -15.12 15.79
N TYR A 135 12.89 -14.51 14.60
CA TYR A 135 11.68 -14.51 13.78
C TYR A 135 11.64 -15.59 12.69
N GLY A 136 12.74 -16.32 12.47
CA GLY A 136 12.88 -17.34 11.41
C GLY A 136 13.16 -16.77 10.02
N GLU A 137 12.79 -15.52 9.76
CA GLU A 137 13.04 -14.80 8.50
C GLU A 137 13.57 -13.39 8.75
N TYR A 138 14.17 -12.77 7.72
CA TYR A 138 14.54 -11.36 7.83
C TYR A 138 13.28 -10.51 7.87
N PRO A 139 13.11 -9.64 8.88
CA PRO A 139 12.03 -8.67 8.84
C PRO A 139 12.21 -7.73 7.63
N PRO A 140 11.15 -7.06 7.20
CA PRO A 140 11.28 -6.04 6.15
C PRO A 140 12.21 -4.90 6.56
N HIS A 141 12.74 -4.19 5.57
CA HIS A 141 13.56 -3.01 5.80
C HIS A 141 12.73 -1.86 6.36
N SER A 142 11.68 -1.51 5.63
CA SER A 142 10.82 -0.36 5.86
C SER A 142 9.49 -0.58 5.14
N SER A 143 8.48 0.22 5.46
CA SER A 143 7.22 0.21 4.71
C SER A 143 6.60 1.60 4.59
N VAL A 144 5.83 1.78 3.52
CA VAL A 144 4.89 2.89 3.37
C VAL A 144 3.49 2.32 3.46
N ASN A 145 2.71 2.82 4.40
CA ASN A 145 1.35 2.35 4.64
C ASN A 145 0.39 3.47 4.26
N TYR A 146 -0.48 3.23 3.27
CA TYR A 146 -1.59 4.11 2.97
C TYR A 146 -2.75 3.72 3.87
N VAL A 147 -3.22 4.66 4.69
CA VAL A 147 -4.23 4.39 5.71
C VAL A 147 -5.40 5.35 5.56
N TRP A 148 -6.62 4.83 5.73
CA TRP A 148 -7.79 5.69 5.84
C TRP A 148 -7.86 6.28 7.24
N SER A 149 -7.57 7.57 7.38
CA SER A 149 -7.59 8.29 8.66
C SER A 149 -9.00 8.75 9.00
N SER A 150 -9.54 8.28 10.12
CA SER A 150 -10.83 8.77 10.65
C SER A 150 -10.75 10.23 11.15
N ARG A 151 -9.54 10.76 11.38
CA ARG A 151 -9.31 12.13 11.83
C ARG A 151 -8.68 12.97 10.72
N VAL A 152 -9.11 14.23 10.64
CA VAL A 152 -8.44 15.25 9.85
C VAL A 152 -7.16 15.63 10.58
N ILE A 153 -6.03 15.34 9.95
CA ILE A 153 -4.69 15.69 10.44
C ILE A 153 -4.04 16.53 9.33
N PRO A 154 -3.45 17.70 9.65
CA PRO A 154 -2.84 18.57 8.65
C PRO A 154 -1.74 17.86 7.85
N GLU A 155 -0.95 17.02 8.52
CA GLU A 155 0.12 16.26 7.91
C GLU A 155 -0.41 15.08 7.12
N ARG A 156 -0.19 15.08 5.81
CA ARG A 156 -0.49 13.93 4.95
C ARG A 156 0.45 12.75 5.20
N LEU A 157 1.66 12.99 5.66
CA LEU A 157 2.69 11.96 5.88
C LEU A 157 3.21 12.07 7.31
N ILE A 158 3.12 10.98 8.06
CA ILE A 158 3.66 10.89 9.43
C ILE A 158 4.54 9.66 9.60
N THR A 159 5.38 9.67 10.64
CA THR A 159 6.14 8.49 11.08
C THR A 159 5.28 7.64 12.02
N SER A 160 5.34 6.32 11.87
CA SER A 160 4.64 5.42 12.78
C SER A 160 5.11 5.60 14.23
N PRO A 161 4.20 5.58 15.23
CA PRO A 161 4.58 5.67 16.64
C PRO A 161 5.31 4.41 17.16
N TYR A 162 5.40 3.34 16.34
CA TYR A 162 6.12 2.11 16.68
C TYR A 162 7.57 2.11 16.20
N THR A 163 7.86 2.77 15.07
CA THR A 163 9.19 2.77 14.45
C THR A 163 9.32 3.88 13.42
N ASP A 164 10.53 4.43 13.32
CA ASP A 164 10.97 5.36 12.29
C ASP A 164 11.03 4.78 10.86
N ARG A 165 11.06 3.45 10.74
CA ARG A 165 11.10 2.70 9.47
C ARG A 165 9.77 2.61 8.73
N VAL A 166 8.69 3.06 9.36
CA VAL A 166 7.35 3.00 8.77
C VAL A 166 6.81 4.41 8.61
N LYS A 167 6.40 4.74 7.39
CA LYS A 167 5.71 5.98 7.06
C LYS A 167 4.24 5.70 6.81
N LEU A 168 3.38 6.53 7.38
CA LEU A 168 1.93 6.48 7.19
C LEU A 168 1.52 7.63 6.27
N VAL A 169 0.88 7.31 5.15
CA VAL A 169 0.23 8.27 4.27
C VAL A 169 -1.24 8.32 4.66
N LEU A 170 -1.64 9.41 5.31
CA LEU A 170 -3.00 9.63 5.78
C LEU A 170 -3.88 10.08 4.62
N LEU A 171 -4.99 9.38 4.42
CA LEU A 171 -5.96 9.66 3.38
C LEU A 171 -7.38 9.65 3.97
N GLN A 172 -8.28 10.45 3.41
CA GLN A 172 -9.70 10.53 3.81
C GLN A 172 -10.65 10.33 2.63
N LYS A 173 -10.09 10.01 1.46
CA LYS A 173 -10.75 9.76 0.19
C LYS A 173 -9.78 9.02 -0.72
N GLY A 174 -10.28 8.29 -1.72
CA GLY A 174 -9.46 7.55 -2.68
C GLY A 174 -10.30 6.64 -3.57
#